data_AF-A0A955INW2-F1
#
_entry.id   AF-A0A955INW2-F1
#
_cell.length_a   1.000
_cell.length_b   1.000
_cell.length_c   1.000
_cell.angle_alpha   90.00
_cell.angle_beta   90.00
_cell.angle_gamma   90.00
#
_symmetry.space_group_name_H-M   'P 1'
#
loop_
_entity.id
_entity.type
_entity.pdbx_description
1 polymer ?
#
loop_
_entity_poly.entity_id
_entity_poly.type
_entity_poly.pdbx_seq_one_letter_code
_entity_poly.pdbx_strand_id
1 'polypeptide(L)'
;MAQVRSNENWWRCPTCSYDLRATTDSAGAHCPECGSTFTREQLITAADRAERRLARLQLWVLWLPTPVALFAVPISTWLWKITGWWPVAFTVLVAFLVTGYTVSVVSLLRSDDAPLPWLTAFPMTILVLIMNIVIMLVLGALAAIAGALLFG
;
A
#
# COMPACT_ATOMS: atom_id res chain seq x y z
N MET A 1 -7.75 23.61 -10.17
CA MET A 1 -7.05 22.31 -10.30
C MET A 1 -6.44 22.27 -11.69
N ALA A 2 -5.12 22.46 -11.78
CA ALA A 2 -4.41 22.54 -13.05
C ALA A 2 -4.09 21.13 -13.57
N GLN A 3 -4.60 20.81 -14.76
CA GLN A 3 -4.34 19.57 -15.47
C GLN A 3 -2.94 19.65 -16.07
N VAL A 4 -1.98 18.93 -15.47
CA VAL A 4 -0.64 18.76 -16.01
C VAL A 4 -0.77 18.01 -17.34
N ARG A 5 -0.68 18.73 -18.47
CA ARG A 5 -0.44 18.11 -19.77
C ARG A 5 1.04 17.76 -19.86
N SER A 6 1.43 16.55 -19.46
CA SER A 6 2.71 15.99 -19.89
C SER A 6 2.56 15.53 -21.34
N ASN A 7 2.86 16.41 -22.30
CA ASN A 7 2.87 16.06 -23.73
C ASN A 7 4.09 15.20 -24.12
N GLU A 8 4.90 14.77 -23.15
CA GLU A 8 5.91 13.74 -23.37
C GLU A 8 5.20 12.38 -23.31
N ASN A 9 4.67 11.95 -24.45
CA ASN A 9 4.15 10.60 -24.57
C ASN A 9 5.34 9.64 -24.57
N TRP A 10 5.62 9.07 -23.40
CA TRP A 10 6.50 7.93 -23.23
C TRP A 10 5.67 6.67 -23.45
N TRP A 11 6.14 5.77 -24.30
CA TRP A 11 5.49 4.48 -24.57
C TRP A 11 6.49 3.36 -24.41
N ARG A 12 6.04 2.22 -23.90
CA ARG A 12 6.89 1.04 -23.73
C ARG A 12 6.67 0.06 -24.89
N CYS A 13 7.75 -0.45 -25.48
CA CYS A 13 7.67 -1.47 -26.52
C CYS A 13 7.01 -2.75 -25.97
N PRO A 14 5.97 -3.31 -26.62
CA PRO A 14 5.30 -4.51 -26.14
C PRO A 14 6.15 -5.79 -26.26
N THR A 15 7.21 -5.77 -27.09
CA THR A 15 8.07 -6.93 -27.34
C THR A 15 9.27 -6.97 -26.39
N CYS A 16 10.01 -5.85 -26.27
CA CYS A 16 11.25 -5.81 -25.46
C CYS A 16 11.15 -4.97 -24.19
N SER A 17 10.01 -4.33 -23.91
CA SER A 17 9.81 -3.46 -22.74
C SER A 17 10.71 -2.21 -22.68
N TYR A 18 11.35 -1.82 -23.78
CA TYR A 18 12.14 -0.59 -23.88
C TYR A 18 11.25 0.66 -23.90
N ASP A 19 11.65 1.71 -23.16
CA ASP A 19 10.93 2.97 -23.06
C ASP A 19 11.29 3.90 -24.22
N LEU A 20 10.31 4.21 -25.06
CA LEU A 20 10.43 5.02 -26.26
C LEU A 20 9.88 6.42 -25.97
N ARG A 21 10.70 7.44 -26.23
CA ARG A 21 10.25 8.84 -26.24
C ARG A 21 9.65 9.14 -27.61
N ALA A 22 8.43 9.69 -27.67
CA ALA A 22 7.77 10.01 -28.94
C ALA A 22 8.55 11.09 -29.73
N THR A 23 9.49 10.70 -30.60
CA THR A 23 9.83 11.52 -31.76
C THR A 23 8.73 11.29 -32.79
N THR A 24 7.73 12.16 -32.78
CA THR A 24 6.56 12.10 -33.65
C THR A 24 6.91 12.45 -35.10
N ASP A 25 7.70 11.61 -35.75
CA ASP A 25 7.75 11.60 -37.21
C ASP A 25 6.80 10.51 -37.70
N SER A 26 5.85 10.95 -38.52
CA SER A 26 4.64 10.24 -38.96
C SER A 26 4.87 8.97 -39.81
N ALA A 27 6.11 8.51 -39.94
CA ALA A 27 6.51 7.42 -40.83
C ALA A 27 6.52 6.01 -40.19
N GLY A 28 6.13 5.88 -38.92
CA GLY A 28 6.05 4.60 -38.21
C GLY A 28 7.14 4.45 -37.16
N ALA A 29 6.73 4.16 -35.93
CA ALA A 29 7.65 4.00 -34.82
C ALA A 29 8.35 2.64 -34.92
N HIS A 30 9.68 2.67 -34.97
CA HIS A 30 10.54 1.48 -34.94
C HIS A 30 11.23 1.41 -33.58
N CYS A 31 11.24 0.23 -32.96
CA CYS A 31 12.01 0.04 -31.74
C CYS A 31 13.51 -0.09 -32.08
N PRO A 32 14.41 0.74 -31.52
CA PRO A 32 15.84 0.67 -31.83
C PRO A 32 16.50 -0.61 -31.27
N GLU A 33 15.89 -1.22 -30.25
CA GLU A 33 16.47 -2.37 -29.57
C GLU A 33 16.09 -3.70 -30.23
N CYS A 34 14.81 -3.89 -30.58
CA CYS A 34 14.33 -5.14 -31.18
C CYS A 34 13.94 -5.03 -32.67
N GLY A 35 13.99 -3.84 -33.26
CA GLY A 35 13.69 -3.62 -34.68
C GLY A 35 12.22 -3.81 -35.07
N SER A 36 11.34 -4.11 -34.12
CA SER A 36 9.91 -4.30 -34.40
C SER A 36 9.25 -2.98 -34.80
N THR A 37 8.40 -3.06 -35.82
CA THR A 37 7.56 -1.96 -36.29
C THR A 37 6.17 -2.07 -35.69
N PHE A 38 5.66 -0.94 -35.20
CA PHE A 38 4.29 -0.88 -34.71
C PHE A 38 3.56 0.28 -35.35
N THR A 39 2.31 0.03 -35.74
CA THR A 39 1.42 1.10 -36.17
C THR A 39 0.89 1.86 -34.96
N ARG A 40 0.60 3.15 -35.15
CA ARG A 40 -0.03 4.00 -34.12
C ARG A 40 -1.31 3.37 -33.56
N GLU A 41 -2.09 2.71 -34.43
CA GLU A 41 -3.29 1.95 -34.07
C GLU A 41 -3.02 0.86 -33.01
N GLN A 42 -1.91 0.13 -33.15
CA GLN A 42 -1.53 -0.94 -32.22
C GLN A 42 -1.13 -0.38 -30.86
N LEU A 43 -0.44 0.76 -30.82
CA LEU A 43 -0.09 1.46 -29.58
C LEU A 43 -1.34 1.93 -28.83
N ILE A 44 -2.31 2.53 -29.54
CA ILE A 44 -3.59 2.96 -28.94
C ILE A 44 -4.34 1.75 -28.39
N THR A 45 -4.38 0.64 -29.14
CA THR A 45 -5.05 -0.60 -28.70
C THR A 45 -4.35 -1.23 -27.48
N ALA A 46 -3.02 -1.16 -27.40
CA ALA A 46 -2.26 -1.67 -26.27
C ALA A 46 -2.51 -0.86 -25.00
N ALA A 47 -2.55 0.47 -25.11
CA ALA A 47 -2.87 1.37 -24.00
C ALA A 47 -4.29 1.11 -23.47
N ASP A 48 -5.27 1.00 -24.34
CA ASP A 48 -6.65 0.70 -23.97
C ASP A 48 -6.79 -0.67 -23.26
N ARG A 49 -6.03 -1.70 -23.67
CA ARG A 49 -5.99 -2.98 -22.94
C ARG A 49 -5.38 -2.86 -21.54
N ALA A 50 -4.38 -2.02 -21.35
CA ALA A 50 -3.76 -1.79 -20.05
C ALA A 50 -4.75 -1.11 -19.08
N GLU A 51 -5.49 -0.10 -19.55
CA GLU A 51 -6.53 0.57 -18.75
C GLU A 51 -7.63 -0.40 -18.33
N ARG A 52 -8.10 -1.28 -19.23
CA ARG A 52 -9.10 -2.30 -18.87
C ARG A 52 -8.59 -3.29 -17.81
N ARG A 53 -7.30 -3.61 -17.78
CA ARG A 53 -6.70 -4.45 -16.73
C ARG A 53 -6.71 -3.72 -15.38
N LEU A 54 -6.36 -2.44 -15.36
CA LEU A 54 -6.39 -1.63 -14.13
C LEU A 54 -7.81 -1.49 -13.59
N ALA A 55 -8.80 -1.22 -14.46
CA ALA A 55 -10.20 -1.15 -14.07
C ALA A 55 -10.70 -2.47 -13.44
N ARG A 56 -10.23 -3.62 -13.95
CA ARG A 56 -10.55 -4.94 -13.38
C ARG A 56 -9.92 -5.13 -12.00
N LEU A 57 -8.68 -4.66 -11.79
CA LEU A 57 -8.00 -4.74 -10.49
C LEU A 57 -8.63 -3.78 -9.46
N GLN A 58 -9.06 -2.59 -9.86
CA GLN A 58 -9.74 -1.64 -8.97
C GLN A 58 -11.05 -2.23 -8.42
N LEU A 59 -11.82 -2.94 -9.24
CA LEU A 59 -13.04 -3.63 -8.79
C LEU A 59 -12.77 -4.68 -7.72
N TRP A 60 -11.62 -5.36 -7.77
CA TRP A 60 -11.22 -6.32 -6.73
C TRP A 60 -10.91 -5.64 -5.40
N VAL A 61 -10.23 -4.49 -5.42
CA VAL A 61 -9.87 -3.75 -4.19
C VAL A 61 -11.11 -3.21 -3.47
N LEU A 62 -12.13 -2.76 -4.21
CA LEU A 62 -13.40 -2.27 -3.65
C LEU A 62 -14.27 -3.39 -3.05
N TRP A 63 -14.08 -4.64 -3.49
CA TRP A 63 -14.84 -5.80 -3.02
C TRP A 63 -14.12 -6.63 -1.97
N LEU A 64 -12.88 -6.29 -1.57
CA LEU A 64 -12.29 -6.94 -0.40
C LEU A 64 -13.08 -6.48 0.84
N PRO A 65 -13.86 -7.38 1.49
CA PRO A 65 -14.54 -7.02 2.72
C PRO A 65 -13.45 -6.70 3.73
N THR A 66 -13.34 -5.46 4.19
CA THR A 66 -12.41 -5.08 5.26
C THR A 66 -12.71 -5.95 6.49
N PRO A 67 -11.92 -7.01 6.78
CA PRO A 67 -12.28 -7.98 7.82
C PRO A 67 -12.08 -7.39 9.22
N VAL A 68 -11.43 -6.24 9.31
CA VAL A 68 -10.95 -5.64 10.56
C VAL A 68 -12.09 -5.09 11.42
N ALA A 69 -13.23 -4.72 10.82
CA ALA A 69 -14.35 -4.13 11.55
C ALA A 69 -15.13 -5.14 12.42
N LEU A 70 -15.13 -6.44 12.08
CA LEU A 70 -15.97 -7.43 12.77
C LEU A 70 -15.31 -8.09 13.98
N PHE A 71 -13.98 -8.04 14.11
CA PHE A 71 -13.27 -8.63 15.25
C PHE A 71 -12.94 -7.63 16.38
N ALA A 72 -13.10 -6.32 16.15
CA ALA A 72 -12.73 -5.30 17.13
C ALA A 72 -13.76 -5.11 18.27
N VAL A 73 -15.01 -5.51 18.08
CA VAL A 73 -16.11 -5.15 19.00
C VAL A 73 -16.19 -6.04 20.26
N PRO A 74 -16.10 -7.40 20.19
CA PRO A 74 -16.41 -8.22 21.38
C PRO A 74 -15.27 -8.29 22.42
N ILE A 75 -14.02 -7.96 22.06
CA ILE A 75 -12.89 -7.97 23.01
C ILE A 75 -12.88 -6.69 23.87
N SER A 76 -13.40 -5.57 23.34
CA SER A 76 -13.34 -4.26 24.00
C SER A 76 -14.24 -4.16 25.25
N THR A 77 -15.39 -4.84 25.26
CA THR A 77 -16.37 -4.76 26.35
C THR A 77 -15.94 -5.58 27.56
N TRP A 78 -15.16 -6.64 27.36
CA TRP A 78 -14.63 -7.47 28.45
C TRP A 78 -13.46 -6.78 29.17
N LEU A 79 -12.61 -6.05 28.43
CA LEU A 79 -11.47 -5.29 28.98
C LEU A 79 -11.87 -4.05 29.78
N TRP A 80 -13.01 -3.42 29.46
CA TRP A 80 -13.52 -2.23 30.19
C TRP A 80 -13.80 -2.50 31.67
N LYS A 81 -14.20 -3.72 32.02
CA LYS A 81 -14.45 -4.10 33.42
C LYS A 81 -13.17 -4.28 34.24
N ILE A 82 -12.03 -4.56 33.61
CA ILE A 82 -10.78 -4.91 34.30
C ILE A 82 -9.82 -3.72 34.40
N THR A 83 -9.85 -2.78 33.46
CA THR A 83 -8.73 -1.81 33.28
C THR A 83 -9.10 -0.31 33.27
N GLY A 84 -10.38 0.06 33.40
CA GLY A 84 -10.79 1.47 33.32
C GLY A 84 -10.66 2.04 31.90
N TRP A 85 -10.46 3.36 31.74
CA TRP A 85 -10.46 4.08 30.44
C TRP A 85 -9.29 3.74 29.49
N TRP A 86 -8.31 2.96 29.97
CA TRP A 86 -7.10 2.60 29.23
C TRP A 86 -7.33 1.95 27.84
N PRO A 87 -8.32 1.06 27.63
CA PRO A 87 -8.56 0.41 26.34
C PRO A 87 -8.98 1.38 25.24
N VAL A 88 -9.68 2.47 25.58
CA VAL A 88 -10.15 3.45 24.59
C VAL A 88 -8.99 4.32 24.12
N ALA A 89 -8.19 4.86 25.04
CA ALA A 89 -7.00 5.61 24.67
C ALA A 89 -6.03 4.75 23.83
N PHE A 90 -5.91 3.47 24.18
CA PHE A 90 -5.08 2.51 23.47
C PHE A 90 -5.59 2.19 22.06
N THR A 91 -6.88 1.87 21.90
CA THR A 91 -7.47 1.60 20.58
C THR A 91 -7.39 2.81 19.66
N VAL A 92 -7.59 4.02 20.19
CA VAL A 92 -7.41 5.27 19.43
C VAL A 92 -5.96 5.44 18.99
N LEU A 93 -4.99 5.19 19.87
CA LEU A 93 -3.57 5.29 19.55
C LEU A 93 -3.13 4.29 18.46
N VAL A 94 -3.56 3.02 18.58
CA VAL A 94 -3.26 2.00 17.57
C VAL A 94 -3.92 2.36 16.23
N ALA A 95 -5.18 2.80 16.24
CA ALA A 95 -5.85 3.24 15.02
C ALA A 95 -5.11 4.42 14.36
N PHE A 96 -4.61 5.38 15.14
CA PHE A 96 -3.84 6.51 14.62
C PHE A 96 -2.50 6.06 14.01
N LEU A 97 -1.78 5.15 14.67
CA LEU A 97 -0.52 4.60 14.18
C LEU A 97 -0.71 3.82 12.88
N VAL A 98 -1.73 2.96 12.81
CA VAL A 98 -2.03 2.19 11.59
C VAL A 98 -2.41 3.12 10.46
N THR A 99 -3.24 4.14 10.71
CA THR A 99 -3.69 5.08 9.67
C THR A 99 -2.54 5.98 9.20
N GLY A 100 -1.70 6.48 10.10
CA GLY A 100 -0.51 7.25 9.73
C GLY A 100 0.50 6.43 8.94
N TYR A 101 0.63 5.14 9.28
CA TYR A 101 1.51 4.21 8.58
C TYR A 101 1.01 3.93 7.15
N THR A 102 -0.28 3.62 6.98
CA THR A 102 -0.84 3.35 5.64
C THR A 102 -0.74 4.57 4.72
N VAL A 103 -0.97 5.77 5.24
CA VAL A 103 -0.78 7.02 4.46
C VAL A 103 0.68 7.18 4.03
N SER A 104 1.64 6.92 4.92
CA SER A 104 3.08 7.00 4.59
C SER A 104 3.48 6.01 3.50
N VAL A 105 2.99 4.77 3.56
CA VAL A 105 3.26 3.75 2.54
C VAL A 105 2.64 4.13 1.20
N VAL A 106 1.40 4.62 1.19
CA VAL A 106 0.73 5.06 -0.06
C VAL A 106 1.46 6.25 -0.68
N SER A 107 1.93 7.19 0.13
CA SER A 107 2.76 8.31 -0.35
C SER A 107 4.07 7.86 -0.95
N LEU A 108 4.74 6.86 -0.35
CA LEU A 108 5.97 6.27 -0.89
C LEU A 108 5.73 5.50 -2.19
N LEU A 109 4.64 4.75 -2.28
CA LEU A 109 4.28 4.00 -3.50
C LEU A 109 3.90 4.89 -4.69
N ARG A 110 3.52 6.15 -4.43
CA ARG A 110 3.20 7.12 -5.49
C ARG A 110 4.45 7.81 -6.07
N SER A 111 5.63 7.58 -5.49
CA SER A 111 6.88 8.12 -6.02
C SER A 111 7.40 7.22 -7.14
N ASP A 112 7.06 7.57 -8.39
CA ASP A 112 7.36 6.78 -9.59
C ASP A 112 8.87 6.64 -9.91
N ASP A 113 9.74 7.38 -9.21
CA ASP A 113 11.17 7.47 -9.51
C ASP A 113 12.09 6.66 -8.56
N ALA A 114 11.53 5.96 -7.56
CA ALA A 114 12.35 5.27 -6.57
C ALA A 114 12.66 3.82 -6.97
N PRO A 115 13.94 3.41 -7.09
CA PRO A 115 14.31 2.02 -7.36
C PRO A 115 13.85 1.11 -6.21
N LEU A 116 12.88 0.23 -6.50
CA LEU A 116 12.46 -0.97 -5.76
C LEU A 116 12.52 -0.86 -4.21
N PRO A 117 11.70 0.00 -3.58
CA PRO A 117 11.70 0.22 -2.12
C PRO A 117 11.10 -0.94 -1.30
N TRP A 118 10.55 -1.97 -1.93
CA TRP A 118 9.89 -3.07 -1.22
C TRP A 118 10.88 -3.94 -0.41
N LEU A 119 12.14 -4.07 -0.82
CA LEU A 119 13.11 -4.88 -0.08
C LEU A 119 13.53 -4.29 1.27
N THR A 120 13.46 -2.97 1.44
CA THR A 120 13.84 -2.29 2.69
C THR A 120 12.63 -1.91 3.56
N ALA A 121 11.46 -1.69 2.95
CA ALA A 121 10.25 -1.32 3.69
C ALA A 121 9.60 -2.49 4.45
N PHE A 122 9.66 -3.72 3.90
CA PHE A 122 9.08 -4.92 4.52
C PHE A 122 9.76 -5.35 5.84
N PRO A 123 11.11 -5.38 5.98
CA PRO A 123 11.72 -5.79 7.24
C PRO A 123 11.44 -4.79 8.38
N MET A 124 11.37 -3.49 8.06
CA MET A 124 11.10 -2.46 9.07
C MET A 124 9.68 -2.54 9.64
N THR A 125 8.67 -2.84 8.82
CA THR A 125 7.30 -3.03 9.32
C THR A 125 7.17 -4.23 10.21
N ILE A 126 7.74 -5.35 9.81
CA ILE A 126 7.72 -6.59 10.58
C ILE A 126 8.41 -6.35 11.93
N LEU A 127 9.54 -5.65 11.95
CA LEU A 127 10.25 -5.33 13.19
C LEU A 127 9.44 -4.43 14.13
N VAL A 128 8.78 -3.39 13.61
CA VAL A 128 7.91 -2.51 14.40
C VAL A 128 6.68 -3.26 14.95
N LEU A 129 6.11 -4.16 14.17
CA LEU A 129 5.00 -5.02 14.61
C LEU A 129 5.45 -5.96 15.73
N ILE A 130 6.60 -6.62 15.57
CA ILE A 130 7.17 -7.51 16.58
C ILE A 130 7.48 -6.74 17.87
N MET A 131 8.12 -5.57 17.78
CA MET A 131 8.39 -4.75 18.96
C MET A 131 7.10 -4.38 19.71
N ASN A 132 6.03 -3.99 19.00
CA ASN A 132 4.75 -3.70 19.63
C ASN A 132 4.16 -4.93 20.32
N ILE A 133 4.19 -6.10 19.69
CA ILE A 133 3.71 -7.35 20.29
C ILE A 133 4.50 -7.67 21.57
N VAL A 134 5.83 -7.53 21.54
CA VAL A 134 6.68 -7.76 22.72
C VAL A 134 6.34 -6.78 23.84
N ILE A 135 6.19 -5.49 23.53
CA ILE A 135 5.78 -4.48 24.53
C ILE A 135 4.43 -4.84 25.16
N MET A 136 3.45 -5.28 24.36
CA MET A 136 2.15 -5.72 24.88
C MET A 136 2.27 -6.91 25.83
N LEU A 137 3.08 -7.91 25.49
CA LEU A 137 3.30 -9.08 26.34
C LEU A 137 3.97 -8.70 27.66
N VAL A 138 4.97 -7.82 27.62
CA VAL A 138 5.67 -7.34 28.82
C VAL A 138 4.73 -6.54 29.72
N LEU A 139 3.97 -5.59 29.15
CA LEU A 139 3.02 -4.78 29.92
C LEU A 139 1.91 -5.64 30.53
N GLY A 140 1.38 -6.61 29.77
CA GLY A 140 0.38 -7.57 30.28
C GLY A 140 0.91 -8.42 31.43
N ALA A 141 2.15 -8.92 31.32
CA ALA A 141 2.79 -9.69 32.38
C ALA A 141 3.02 -8.85 33.64
N LEU A 142 3.49 -7.61 33.50
CA LEU A 142 3.70 -6.70 34.62
C LEU A 142 2.37 -6.36 35.33
N ALA A 143 1.30 -6.12 34.57
CA ALA A 143 -0.03 -5.86 35.13
C ALA A 143 -0.56 -7.07 35.92
N ALA A 144 -0.35 -8.29 35.42
CA ALA A 144 -0.75 -9.51 36.12
C ALA A 144 0.02 -9.70 37.44
N ILE A 145 1.33 -9.44 37.44
CA ILE A 145 2.16 -9.50 38.65
C ILE A 145 1.70 -8.45 39.67
N ALA A 146 1.47 -7.20 39.23
CA ALA A 146 0.98 -6.14 40.11
C ALA A 146 -0.38 -6.47 40.73
N GLY A 147 -1.29 -7.06 39.93
CA GLY A 147 -2.58 -7.54 40.42
C GLY A 147 -2.44 -8.62 41.50
N ALA A 148 -1.56 -9.60 41.28
CA ALA A 148 -1.30 -10.64 42.27
C ALA A 148 -0.75 -10.07 43.59
N LEU A 149 0.15 -9.09 43.53
CA LEU A 149 0.75 -8.45 44.72
C LEU A 149 -0.23 -7.58 45.51
N LEU A 150 -1.21 -6.96 44.85
CA LEU A 150 -2.17 -6.07 45.50
C LEU A 150 -3.34 -6.82 46.15
N PHE A 151 -3.69 -8.01 45.64
CA PHE A 151 -4.90 -8.74 46.05
C PHE A 151 -4.64 -10.12 46.67
N GLY A 152 -3.38 -10.58 46.75
CA GLY A 152 -2.99 -11.85 47.36
C GLY A 152 -2.23 -11.67 48.65
#